data_AF-A0A1G0M9Z2-F1
#
_entry.id   AF-A0A1G0M9Z2-F1
#
_cell.length_a   1.000
_cell.length_b   1.000
_cell.length_c   1.000
_cell.angle_alpha   90.00
_cell.angle_beta   90.00
_cell.angle_gamma   90.00
#
_symmetry.space_group_name_H-M   'P 1'
#
loop_
_entity.id
_entity.type
_entity.pdbx_description
1 polymer ?
#
loop_
_entity_poly.entity_id
_entity_poly.type
_entity_poly.pdbx_seq_one_letter_code
_entity_poly.pdbx_strand_id
1 'polypeptide(L)'
;MVEDLSKYGVECIGDHCSILCMWTDDQLGRIVRAGGSIVTTCEPTVDFLPDKKAVFCLPMSSVANVSLEDIGGPGRAVAYFDRIADILKRHNLPFEECGDCVHFTTNRCHGGCLAHRQWGDGIIGATLKTWSVKEDGSKVFRFRENIIIGKYQAINGNEEEILVSDTQSNLTFQASEDLLTLAHLFDGRTTISECIQIMANNIEGIEAEDLQDEVDQFLFTAWMHNLLEEVL
;
A
#
# COMPACT_ATOMS: atom_id res chain seq x y z
N MET A 1 -11.31 -20.16 29.27
CA MET A 1 -12.16 -19.11 28.65
C MET A 1 -12.88 -19.62 27.41
N VAL A 2 -12.24 -19.79 26.25
CA VAL A 2 -12.93 -20.27 25.02
C VAL A 2 -13.63 -21.62 25.25
N GLU A 3 -12.93 -22.59 25.85
CA GLU A 3 -13.51 -23.90 26.22
C GLU A 3 -14.64 -23.81 27.25
N ASP A 4 -14.71 -22.73 28.02
CA ASP A 4 -15.78 -22.54 29.01
C ASP A 4 -17.00 -21.89 28.38
N LEU A 5 -16.78 -20.89 27.52
CA LEU A 5 -17.82 -20.20 26.78
C LEU A 5 -18.51 -21.11 25.75
N SER A 6 -17.75 -22.02 25.13
CA SER A 6 -18.31 -22.97 24.17
C SER A 6 -19.33 -23.93 24.78
N LYS A 7 -19.20 -24.26 26.08
CA LYS A 7 -20.19 -25.07 26.83
C LYS A 7 -21.57 -24.39 26.89
N TYR A 8 -21.62 -23.07 26.69
CA TYR A 8 -22.85 -22.29 26.66
C TYR A 8 -23.33 -21.96 25.23
N GLY A 9 -22.69 -22.54 24.20
CA GLY A 9 -23.01 -22.27 22.80
C GLY A 9 -22.57 -20.89 22.31
N VAL A 10 -21.62 -20.25 23.01
CA VAL A 10 -21.07 -18.94 22.62
C VAL A 10 -19.92 -19.16 21.64
N GLU A 11 -20.06 -18.63 20.43
CA GLU A 11 -18.98 -18.57 19.45
C GLU A 11 -17.89 -17.58 19.91
N CYS A 12 -16.64 -18.03 19.86
CA CYS A 12 -15.49 -17.24 20.27
C CYS A 12 -14.58 -17.00 19.08
N ILE A 13 -14.51 -15.75 18.61
CA ILE A 13 -13.57 -15.33 17.58
C ILE A 13 -12.42 -14.61 18.29
N GLY A 14 -11.20 -15.09 18.06
CA GLY A 14 -10.00 -14.44 18.57
C GLY A 14 -9.85 -13.02 18.03
N ASP A 15 -9.16 -12.17 18.78
CA ASP A 15 -8.91 -10.79 18.35
C ASP A 15 -8.22 -10.76 16.98
N HIS A 16 -8.59 -9.77 16.16
CA HIS A 16 -8.03 -9.60 14.84
C HIS A 16 -6.51 -9.40 14.92
N CYS A 17 -5.79 -10.06 14.01
CA CYS A 17 -4.33 -9.98 13.92
C CYS A 17 -3.57 -10.61 15.10
N SER A 18 -4.11 -11.68 15.69
CA SER A 18 -3.42 -12.46 16.71
C SER A 18 -2.07 -13.01 16.22
N ILE A 19 -1.03 -12.90 17.06
CA ILE A 19 0.33 -13.33 16.70
C ILE A 19 0.44 -14.85 16.78
N LEU A 20 0.47 -15.53 15.64
CA LEU A 20 0.40 -17.00 15.58
C LEU A 20 1.53 -17.71 16.33
N CYS A 21 2.77 -17.18 16.29
CA CYS A 21 3.92 -17.78 16.98
C CYS A 21 3.88 -17.64 18.52
N MET A 22 2.93 -16.89 19.08
CA MET A 22 2.71 -16.84 20.54
C MET A 22 1.93 -18.05 21.07
N TRP A 23 1.35 -18.87 20.18
CA TRP A 23 0.52 -20.01 20.55
C TRP A 23 1.26 -21.32 20.27
N THR A 24 1.11 -22.27 21.17
CA THR A 24 1.51 -23.66 20.90
C THR A 24 0.43 -24.38 20.09
N ASP A 25 0.83 -25.42 19.35
CA ASP A 25 -0.12 -26.26 18.60
C ASP A 25 -1.21 -26.86 19.49
N ASP A 26 -0.89 -27.20 20.75
CA ASP A 26 -1.88 -27.70 21.71
C ASP A 26 -2.91 -26.62 22.06
N GLN A 27 -2.47 -25.37 22.31
CA GLN A 27 -3.36 -24.26 22.58
C GLN A 27 -4.27 -23.95 21.38
N LEU A 28 -3.70 -23.90 20.17
CA LEU A 28 -4.48 -23.72 18.93
C LEU A 28 -5.49 -24.85 18.75
N GLY A 29 -5.06 -26.09 18.95
CA GLY A 29 -5.93 -27.27 18.85
C GLY A 29 -7.08 -27.23 19.85
N ARG A 30 -6.85 -26.74 21.07
CA ARG A 30 -7.91 -26.56 22.09
C ARG A 30 -8.93 -25.50 21.69
N ILE A 31 -8.48 -24.36 21.16
CA ILE A 31 -9.36 -23.29 20.67
C ILE A 31 -10.26 -23.81 19.55
N VAL A 32 -9.67 -24.46 18.54
CA VAL A 32 -10.42 -25.01 17.40
C VAL A 32 -11.39 -26.10 17.84
N ARG A 33 -10.97 -27.03 18.71
CA ARG A 33 -11.86 -28.09 19.25
C ARG A 33 -13.02 -27.54 20.07
N ALA A 34 -12.82 -26.39 20.71
CA ALA A 34 -13.87 -25.68 21.43
C ALA A 34 -14.81 -24.88 20.50
N GLY A 35 -14.62 -24.92 19.19
CA GLY A 35 -15.43 -24.16 18.23
C GLY A 35 -15.02 -22.68 18.14
N GLY A 36 -13.85 -22.31 18.65
CA GLY A 36 -13.29 -20.98 18.47
C GLY A 36 -12.41 -20.88 17.23
N SER A 37 -12.13 -19.66 16.81
CA SER A 37 -11.21 -19.35 15.71
C SER A 37 -10.18 -18.31 16.15
N ILE A 38 -9.07 -18.23 15.42
CA ILE A 38 -8.07 -17.16 15.60
C ILE A 38 -7.90 -16.48 14.25
N VAL A 39 -7.99 -15.16 14.25
CA VAL A 39 -7.72 -14.33 13.08
C VAL A 39 -6.30 -13.82 13.18
N THR A 40 -5.40 -14.36 12.37
CA THR A 40 -3.96 -14.05 12.42
C THR A 40 -3.52 -13.04 11.35
N THR A 41 -4.40 -12.78 10.39
CA THR A 41 -4.22 -11.82 9.31
C THR A 41 -4.98 -10.54 9.62
N CYS A 42 -4.40 -9.41 9.23
CA CYS A 42 -5.06 -8.12 9.25
C CYS A 42 -5.77 -7.91 7.91
N GLU A 43 -7.07 -7.66 7.95
CA GLU A 43 -7.88 -7.34 6.77
C GLU A 43 -8.45 -5.93 6.91
N PRO A 44 -8.62 -5.19 5.81
CA PRO A 44 -9.18 -3.85 5.86
C PRO A 44 -10.60 -3.89 6.42
N THR A 45 -10.80 -3.23 7.56
CA THR A 45 -12.11 -2.99 8.15
C THR A 45 -12.42 -1.52 7.90
N VAL A 46 -12.81 -1.21 6.67
CA VAL A 46 -12.89 0.18 6.20
C VAL A 46 -13.96 0.94 6.97
N ASP A 47 -13.52 1.89 7.78
CA ASP A 47 -14.39 2.75 8.58
C ASP A 47 -14.61 4.08 7.84
N PHE A 48 -15.87 4.51 7.73
CA PHE A 48 -16.24 5.78 7.12
C PHE A 48 -16.52 6.83 8.20
N LEU A 49 -15.74 7.89 8.19
CA LEU A 49 -15.78 8.95 9.19
C LEU A 49 -16.79 10.05 8.83
N PRO A 50 -17.29 10.83 9.82
CA PRO A 50 -18.25 11.91 9.57
C PRO A 50 -17.76 13.04 8.66
N ASP A 51 -16.44 13.21 8.53
CA ASP A 51 -15.80 14.20 7.65
C ASP A 51 -15.63 13.70 6.21
N LYS A 52 -16.34 12.63 5.83
CA LYS A 52 -16.27 11.96 4.52
C LYS A 52 -14.90 11.39 4.19
N LYS A 53 -14.09 11.04 5.19
CA LYS A 53 -12.91 10.21 4.99
C LYS A 53 -13.23 8.74 5.17
N ALA A 54 -12.49 7.89 4.48
CA ALA A 54 -12.42 6.46 4.75
C ALA A 54 -11.06 6.16 5.36
N VAL A 55 -11.01 5.26 6.34
CA VAL A 55 -9.78 4.81 6.99
C VAL A 55 -9.69 3.29 6.97
N PHE A 56 -8.48 2.73 6.98
CA PHE A 56 -8.27 1.27 6.90
C PHE A 56 -8.97 0.51 8.03
N CYS A 57 -8.89 1.06 9.23
CA CYS A 57 -9.69 0.77 10.42
C CYS A 57 -9.49 1.94 11.39
N LEU A 58 -10.39 2.10 12.38
CA LEU A 58 -10.35 3.21 13.34
C LEU A 58 -8.97 3.40 14.02
N PRO A 59 -8.30 2.34 14.52
CA PRO A 59 -6.94 2.48 15.09
C PRO A 59 -5.87 2.97 14.10
N MET A 60 -6.10 2.83 12.78
CA MET A 60 -5.18 3.28 11.73
C MET A 60 -5.56 4.64 11.12
N SER A 61 -6.47 5.41 11.74
CA SER A 61 -6.98 6.66 11.17
C SER A 61 -5.90 7.70 10.88
N SER A 62 -4.78 7.69 11.62
CA SER A 62 -3.64 8.59 11.40
C SER A 62 -2.66 8.12 10.32
N VAL A 63 -2.74 6.85 9.91
CA VAL A 63 -1.75 6.20 9.04
C VAL A 63 -2.23 6.12 7.60
N ALA A 64 -3.48 5.70 7.41
CA ALA A 64 -4.04 5.49 6.08
C ALA A 64 -5.49 5.99 6.05
N ASN A 65 -5.67 7.19 5.49
CA ASN A 65 -6.97 7.78 5.27
C ASN A 65 -7.07 8.39 3.86
N VAL A 66 -8.26 8.33 3.28
CA VAL A 66 -8.55 8.90 1.96
C VAL A 66 -9.87 9.65 2.00
N SER A 67 -9.95 10.78 1.30
CA SER A 67 -11.21 11.49 1.08
C SER A 67 -12.10 10.67 0.14
N LEU A 68 -13.37 10.48 0.53
CA LEU A 68 -14.36 9.83 -0.33
C LEU A 68 -14.66 10.64 -1.59
N GLU A 69 -14.53 11.96 -1.52
CA GLU A 69 -14.73 12.86 -2.67
C GLU A 69 -13.60 12.68 -3.70
N ASP A 70 -12.36 12.54 -3.23
CA ASP A 70 -11.20 12.36 -4.10
C ASP A 70 -11.17 10.98 -4.75
N ILE A 71 -11.51 9.93 -3.97
CA ILE A 71 -11.40 8.55 -4.43
C ILE A 71 -12.60 8.07 -5.25
N GLY A 72 -13.68 8.86 -5.31
CA GLY A 72 -14.89 8.51 -6.05
C GLY A 72 -15.82 7.55 -5.29
N GLY A 73 -15.84 7.64 -3.96
CA GLY A 73 -16.84 7.00 -3.09
C GLY A 73 -16.43 5.68 -2.42
N PRO A 74 -17.33 5.10 -1.60
CA PRO A 74 -17.02 4.00 -0.68
C PRO A 74 -16.46 2.74 -1.34
N GLY A 75 -17.02 2.31 -2.48
CA GLY A 75 -16.56 1.10 -3.16
C GLY A 75 -15.11 1.19 -3.65
N ARG A 76 -14.68 2.39 -4.06
CA ARG A 76 -13.29 2.65 -4.46
C ARG A 76 -12.36 2.77 -3.26
N ALA A 77 -12.85 3.25 -2.12
CA ALA A 77 -12.11 3.23 -0.87
C ALA A 77 -11.81 1.81 -0.40
N VAL A 78 -12.77 0.88 -0.48
CA VAL A 78 -12.54 -0.54 -0.17
C VAL A 78 -11.46 -1.13 -1.07
N ALA A 79 -11.60 -0.99 -2.39
CA ALA A 79 -10.60 -1.48 -3.33
C ALA A 79 -9.21 -0.86 -3.12
N TYR A 80 -9.16 0.42 -2.71
CA TYR A 80 -7.91 1.07 -2.33
C TYR A 80 -7.29 0.43 -1.09
N PHE A 81 -8.07 0.24 -0.03
CA PHE A 81 -7.56 -0.36 1.20
C PHE A 81 -7.14 -1.82 1.04
N ASP A 82 -7.84 -2.60 0.21
CA ASP A 82 -7.44 -3.95 -0.17
C ASP A 82 -6.06 -3.97 -0.81
N ARG A 83 -5.78 -3.03 -1.73
CA ARG A 83 -4.49 -2.96 -2.42
C ARG A 83 -3.36 -2.53 -1.48
N ILE A 84 -3.57 -1.52 -0.63
CA ILE A 84 -2.50 -1.08 0.28
C ILE A 84 -2.31 -2.07 1.44
N ALA A 85 -3.31 -2.88 1.79
CA ALA A 85 -3.22 -3.84 2.90
C ALA A 85 -1.97 -4.69 2.79
N ASP A 86 -1.70 -5.23 1.60
CA ASP A 86 -0.57 -6.12 1.34
C ASP A 86 0.78 -5.44 1.53
N ILE A 87 0.86 -4.16 1.17
CA ILE A 87 2.05 -3.36 1.41
C ILE A 87 2.24 -3.12 2.90
N LEU A 88 1.18 -2.65 3.57
CA LEU A 88 1.21 -2.39 5.00
C LEU A 88 1.65 -3.64 5.77
N LYS A 89 1.15 -4.82 5.38
CA LYS A 89 1.51 -6.10 6.01
C LYS A 89 2.98 -6.44 5.86
N ARG A 90 3.58 -6.21 4.69
CA ARG A 90 4.92 -6.71 4.31
C ARG A 90 6.07 -5.77 4.64
N HIS A 91 5.88 -4.46 4.47
CA HIS A 91 6.99 -3.50 4.50
C HIS A 91 7.33 -2.97 5.90
N ASN A 92 6.51 -3.29 6.91
CA ASN A 92 6.75 -2.84 8.26
C ASN A 92 6.72 -4.03 9.24
N LEU A 93 7.81 -4.79 9.30
CA LEU A 93 7.93 -5.91 10.25
C LEU A 93 7.60 -5.44 11.68
N PRO A 94 6.64 -6.07 12.37
CA PRO A 94 6.29 -5.64 13.74
C PRO A 94 7.42 -5.94 14.74
N PHE A 95 8.25 -6.94 14.44
CA PHE A 95 9.44 -7.34 15.20
C PHE A 95 10.50 -7.86 14.23
N GLU A 96 11.80 -7.73 14.55
CA GLU A 96 12.89 -8.17 13.68
C GLU A 96 12.79 -9.68 13.36
N GLU A 97 12.40 -10.49 14.34
CA GLU A 97 12.25 -11.94 14.21
C GLU A 97 11.13 -12.35 13.24
N CYS A 98 10.22 -11.42 12.89
CA CYS A 98 9.19 -11.69 11.89
C CYS A 98 9.78 -11.82 10.48
N GLY A 99 10.97 -11.25 10.20
CA GLY A 99 11.60 -11.31 8.87
C GLY A 99 11.81 -12.73 8.35
N ASP A 100 12.17 -13.66 9.24
CA ASP A 100 12.42 -15.06 8.92
C ASP A 100 11.34 -16.02 9.50
N CYS A 101 10.32 -15.48 10.15
CA CYS A 101 9.26 -16.29 10.76
C CYS A 101 8.46 -17.03 9.67
N VAL A 102 8.40 -18.37 9.77
CA VAL A 102 7.67 -19.20 8.80
C VAL A 102 6.20 -18.80 8.67
N HIS A 103 5.56 -18.27 9.71
CA HIS A 103 4.17 -17.83 9.64
C HIS A 103 4.02 -16.51 8.88
N PHE A 104 5.00 -15.60 9.00
CA PHE A 104 5.02 -14.33 8.30
C PHE A 104 5.37 -14.53 6.81
N THR A 105 6.46 -15.25 6.52
CA THR A 105 6.94 -15.49 5.16
C THR A 105 5.96 -16.33 4.32
N THR A 106 5.10 -17.14 4.95
CA THR A 106 4.01 -17.88 4.28
C THR A 106 2.66 -17.15 4.32
N ASN A 107 2.63 -15.87 4.72
CA ASN A 107 1.44 -15.02 4.78
C ASN A 107 0.30 -15.59 5.66
N ARG A 108 0.64 -16.39 6.67
CA ARG A 108 -0.31 -16.96 7.65
C ARG A 108 -0.48 -16.10 8.89
N CYS A 109 0.38 -15.10 9.08
CA CYS A 109 0.38 -14.18 10.21
C CYS A 109 1.07 -12.89 9.79
N HIS A 110 0.60 -11.74 10.26
CA HIS A 110 1.29 -10.47 10.05
C HIS A 110 1.98 -9.96 11.31
N GLY A 111 2.19 -10.83 12.31
CA GLY A 111 2.94 -10.50 13.52
C GLY A 111 2.27 -9.46 14.44
N GLY A 112 0.94 -9.27 14.31
CA GLY A 112 0.17 -8.37 15.18
C GLY A 112 -0.71 -7.40 14.42
N CYS A 113 -1.42 -6.57 15.17
CA CYS A 113 -2.25 -5.49 14.62
C CYS A 113 -1.37 -4.44 13.93
N LEU A 114 -1.75 -4.07 12.69
CA LEU A 114 -1.06 -3.05 11.91
C LEU A 114 -1.04 -1.68 12.62
N ALA A 115 -2.07 -1.34 13.39
CA ALA A 115 -2.16 -0.08 14.11
C ALA A 115 -1.11 0.08 15.24
N HIS A 116 -0.57 -1.04 15.73
CA HIS A 116 0.47 -1.02 16.77
C HIS A 116 1.89 -0.94 16.21
N ARG A 117 2.05 -0.93 14.88
CA ARG A 117 3.35 -0.76 14.25
C ARG A 117 3.77 0.70 14.27
N GLN A 118 5.07 0.95 14.26
CA GLN A 118 5.61 2.29 14.10
C GLN A 118 5.50 2.67 12.63
N TRP A 119 4.63 3.62 12.33
CA TRP A 119 4.53 4.21 11.01
C TRP A 119 5.25 5.55 11.04
N GLY A 120 6.20 5.76 10.14
CA GLY A 120 6.69 7.12 9.88
C GLY A 120 5.55 7.99 9.39
N ASP A 121 5.71 9.32 9.44
CA ASP A 121 4.72 10.30 8.96
C ASP A 121 4.40 10.20 7.45
N GLY A 122 4.98 9.21 6.76
CA GLY A 122 5.14 9.14 5.31
C GLY A 122 4.37 8.05 4.56
N ILE A 123 3.41 7.32 5.15
CA ILE A 123 2.47 6.55 4.30
C ILE A 123 1.53 7.54 3.62
N ILE A 124 2.06 8.20 2.60
CA ILE A 124 1.35 9.11 1.73
C ILE A 124 0.49 8.21 0.86
N GLY A 125 -0.81 8.18 1.16
CA GLY A 125 -1.76 7.37 0.44
C GLY A 125 -1.68 7.62 -1.06
N ALA A 126 -1.42 6.56 -1.83
CA ALA A 126 -1.48 6.61 -3.29
C ALA A 126 -2.86 7.13 -3.71
N THR A 127 -2.91 8.39 -4.13
CA THR A 127 -4.19 9.04 -4.46
C THR A 127 -4.61 8.55 -5.84
N LEU A 128 -5.58 7.62 -5.88
CA LEU A 128 -6.28 7.26 -7.11
C LEU A 128 -7.17 8.43 -7.54
N LYS A 129 -6.66 9.31 -8.40
CA LYS A 129 -7.53 10.26 -9.10
C LYS A 129 -8.22 9.55 -10.28
N THR A 130 -9.40 10.02 -10.66
CA THR A 130 -10.12 9.59 -11.89
C THR A 130 -9.74 10.45 -13.09
N TRP A 131 -9.74 9.88 -14.29
CA TRP A 131 -9.03 10.45 -15.45
C TRP A 131 -9.90 10.64 -16.71
N SER A 132 -9.49 11.57 -17.57
CA SER A 132 -10.09 11.90 -18.87
C SER A 132 -8.99 12.05 -19.92
N VAL A 133 -9.26 11.57 -21.13
CA VAL A 133 -8.36 11.56 -22.30
C VAL A 133 -8.16 12.97 -22.87
N LYS A 134 -6.97 13.30 -23.38
CA LYS A 134 -6.71 14.53 -24.16
C LYS A 134 -7.16 14.35 -25.62
N GLU A 135 -7.94 15.29 -26.16
CA GLU A 135 -8.50 15.22 -27.52
C GLU A 135 -7.47 15.41 -28.65
N ASP A 136 -6.24 15.83 -28.35
CA ASP A 136 -5.24 16.25 -29.34
C ASP A 136 -4.38 15.11 -29.92
N GLY A 137 -4.58 13.87 -29.45
CA GLY A 137 -3.83 12.70 -29.90
C GLY A 137 -2.42 12.57 -29.32
N SER A 138 -2.04 13.43 -28.37
CA SER A 138 -0.79 13.28 -27.63
C SER A 138 -0.82 12.03 -26.76
N LYS A 139 0.28 11.28 -26.75
CA LYS A 139 0.42 10.13 -25.86
C LYS A 139 0.57 10.60 -24.42
N VAL A 140 -0.25 10.04 -23.54
CA VAL A 140 -0.14 10.22 -22.10
C VAL A 140 -0.02 8.85 -21.45
N PHE A 141 0.81 8.78 -20.41
CA PHE A 141 1.09 7.55 -19.70
C PHE A 141 0.53 7.65 -18.29
N ARG A 142 0.10 6.51 -17.76
CA ARG A 142 -0.21 6.39 -16.34
C ARG A 142 0.34 5.09 -15.78
N PHE A 143 0.60 5.10 -14.48
CA PHE A 143 0.77 3.86 -13.75
C PHE A 143 -0.52 3.05 -13.75
N ARG A 144 -0.39 1.73 -13.88
CA ARG A 144 -1.54 0.82 -13.79
C ARG A 144 -2.14 0.83 -12.40
N GLU A 145 -3.40 0.46 -12.30
CA GLU A 145 -4.15 0.51 -11.03
C GLU A 145 -3.60 -0.44 -9.94
N ASN A 146 -2.80 -1.43 -10.34
CA ASN A 146 -2.11 -2.36 -9.44
C ASN A 146 -0.76 -1.86 -8.95
N ILE A 147 -0.26 -0.73 -9.47
CA ILE A 147 1.01 -0.14 -9.01
C ILE A 147 0.76 0.85 -7.89
N ILE A 148 1.53 0.70 -6.82
CA ILE A 148 1.54 1.61 -5.67
C ILE A 148 2.94 2.19 -5.54
N ILE A 149 3.01 3.49 -5.32
CA ILE A 149 4.26 4.21 -5.11
C ILE A 149 4.11 4.96 -3.79
N GLY A 150 5.09 4.84 -2.90
CA GLY A 150 5.05 5.51 -1.61
C GLY A 150 6.43 5.72 -1.02
N LYS A 151 6.52 6.66 -0.09
CA LYS A 151 7.67 6.82 0.81
C LYS A 151 7.47 5.95 2.04
N TYR A 152 8.53 5.30 2.48
CA TYR A 152 8.53 4.41 3.63
C TYR A 152 9.74 4.73 4.48
N GLN A 153 9.54 4.85 5.78
CA GLN A 153 10.65 4.99 6.72
C GLN A 153 11.12 3.59 7.12
N ALA A 154 12.39 3.28 6.91
CA ALA A 154 12.95 2.00 7.30
C ALA A 154 12.89 1.84 8.83
N ILE A 155 12.49 0.67 9.32
CA ILE A 155 12.27 0.39 10.76
C ILE A 155 13.50 0.69 11.62
N ASN A 156 14.70 0.49 11.04
CA ASN A 156 15.98 0.69 11.71
C ASN A 156 16.79 1.86 11.12
N GLY A 157 16.19 2.67 10.25
CA GLY A 157 16.86 3.71 9.49
C GLY A 157 16.25 5.09 9.71
N ASN A 158 17.09 6.11 9.74
CA ASN A 158 16.65 7.51 9.57
C ASN A 158 16.41 7.86 8.09
N GLU A 159 16.57 6.90 7.19
CA GLU A 159 16.46 7.11 5.75
C GLU A 159 15.06 6.73 5.26
N GLU A 160 14.48 7.61 4.44
CA GLU A 160 13.26 7.35 3.70
C GLU A 160 13.58 6.59 2.42
N GLU A 161 12.87 5.51 2.17
CA GLU A 161 12.92 4.75 0.93
C GLU A 161 11.66 5.02 0.11
N ILE A 162 11.80 5.22 -1.18
CA ILE A 162 10.66 5.24 -2.09
C ILE A 162 10.52 3.84 -2.66
N LEU A 163 9.36 3.22 -2.48
CA LEU A 163 9.08 1.90 -3.02
C LEU A 163 7.99 1.98 -4.08
N VAL A 164 8.19 1.24 -5.16
CA VAL A 164 7.19 0.96 -6.18
C VAL A 164 6.83 -0.51 -6.10
N SER A 165 5.56 -0.79 -5.83
CA SER A 165 5.04 -2.14 -5.64
C SER A 165 3.96 -2.44 -6.67
N ASP A 166 4.14 -3.54 -7.41
CA ASP A 166 3.09 -4.15 -8.21
C ASP A 166 2.34 -5.17 -7.35
N THR A 167 1.11 -4.83 -6.97
CA THR A 167 0.24 -5.68 -6.14
C THR A 167 -0.22 -6.96 -6.84
N GLN A 168 -0.21 -7.01 -8.17
CA GLN A 168 -0.62 -8.19 -8.94
C GLN A 168 0.51 -9.22 -9.03
N SER A 169 1.73 -8.77 -9.37
CA SER A 169 2.90 -9.66 -9.48
C SER A 169 3.63 -9.86 -8.15
N ASN A 170 3.29 -9.05 -7.14
CA ASN A 170 3.97 -8.98 -5.85
C ASN A 170 5.47 -8.64 -5.96
N LEU A 171 5.83 -7.85 -6.97
CA LEU A 171 7.17 -7.29 -7.13
C LEU A 171 7.23 -5.93 -6.45
N THR A 172 8.31 -5.66 -5.72
CA THR A 172 8.60 -4.35 -5.15
C THR A 172 10.06 -4.01 -5.41
N PHE A 173 10.32 -2.76 -5.79
CA PHE A 173 11.67 -2.25 -6.00
C PHE A 173 11.81 -0.84 -5.42
N GLN A 174 13.03 -0.51 -5.05
CA GLN A 174 13.40 0.82 -4.56
C GLN A 174 13.51 1.80 -5.73
N ALA A 175 13.11 3.02 -5.49
CA ALA A 175 13.05 4.11 -6.45
C ALA A 175 13.73 5.37 -5.90
N SER A 176 14.11 6.28 -6.79
CA SER A 176 14.62 7.61 -6.43
C SER A 176 13.47 8.61 -6.19
N GLU A 177 13.80 9.75 -5.56
CA GLU A 177 12.90 10.92 -5.45
C GLU A 177 12.40 11.42 -6.80
N ASP A 178 13.28 11.39 -7.80
CA ASP A 178 12.94 11.79 -9.17
C ASP A 178 11.83 10.90 -9.75
N LEU A 179 11.85 9.60 -9.41
CA LEU A 179 10.82 8.66 -9.80
C LEU A 179 9.45 9.01 -9.20
N LEU A 180 9.42 9.42 -7.94
CA LEU A 180 8.19 9.82 -7.27
C LEU A 180 7.63 11.10 -7.90
N THR A 181 8.50 12.05 -8.20
CA THR A 181 8.13 13.28 -8.91
C THR A 181 7.54 12.95 -10.29
N LEU A 182 8.21 12.09 -11.05
CA LEU A 182 7.72 11.60 -12.34
C LEU A 182 6.40 10.85 -12.22
N ALA A 183 6.23 10.05 -11.18
CA ALA A 183 5.00 9.31 -10.95
C ALA A 183 3.79 10.20 -10.69
N HIS A 184 3.99 11.35 -10.05
CA HIS A 184 2.94 12.34 -9.90
C HIS A 184 2.57 13.03 -11.22
N LEU A 185 3.48 13.06 -12.18
CA LEU A 185 3.26 13.63 -13.50
C LEU A 185 2.64 12.62 -14.48
N PHE A 186 2.91 11.32 -14.34
CA PHE A 186 2.26 10.26 -15.14
C PHE A 186 0.84 9.93 -14.63
N ASP A 187 -0.02 10.93 -14.75
CA ASP A 187 -1.39 10.95 -14.29
C ASP A 187 -2.41 10.61 -15.42
N GLY A 188 -1.91 10.21 -16.60
CA GLY A 188 -2.75 9.97 -17.78
C GLY A 188 -3.35 11.24 -18.37
N ARG A 189 -2.85 12.43 -18.01
CA ARG A 189 -3.24 13.73 -18.58
C ARG A 189 -2.04 14.52 -19.05
N THR A 190 -0.93 14.40 -18.34
CA THR A 190 0.32 15.09 -18.66
C THR A 190 1.07 14.31 -19.73
N THR A 191 1.40 15.01 -20.82
CA THR A 191 2.24 14.47 -21.88
C THR A 191 3.69 14.38 -21.40
N ILE A 192 4.50 13.54 -22.04
CA ILE A 192 5.94 13.44 -21.71
C ILE A 192 6.62 14.80 -21.79
N SER A 193 6.34 15.59 -22.84
CA SER A 193 6.93 16.92 -23.01
C SER A 193 6.52 17.89 -21.90
N GLU A 194 5.27 17.82 -21.43
CA GLU A 194 4.83 18.62 -20.28
C GLU A 194 5.50 18.16 -18.98
N CYS A 195 5.66 16.83 -18.77
CA CYS A 195 6.38 16.29 -17.62
C CYS A 195 7.81 16.85 -17.56
N ILE A 196 8.53 16.80 -18.68
CA ILE A 196 9.90 17.30 -18.81
C ILE A 196 9.94 18.80 -18.51
N GLN A 197 9.02 19.58 -19.07
CA GLN A 197 8.98 21.02 -18.83
C GLN A 197 8.69 21.35 -17.36
N ILE A 198 7.80 20.61 -16.71
CA ILE A 198 7.49 20.78 -15.28
C ILE A 198 8.72 20.45 -14.43
N MET A 199 9.44 19.38 -14.75
CA MET A 199 10.66 19.01 -14.04
C MET A 199 11.78 20.04 -14.23
N ALA A 200 12.02 20.48 -15.47
CA ALA A 200 13.01 21.52 -15.76
C ALA A 200 12.73 22.81 -14.98
N ASN A 201 11.45 23.18 -14.84
CA ASN A 201 11.07 24.37 -14.07
C ASN A 201 11.24 24.20 -12.54
N ASN A 202 11.26 22.96 -12.04
CA ASN A 202 11.39 22.66 -10.61
C ASN A 202 12.83 22.41 -10.17
N ILE A 203 13.75 22.14 -11.09
CA ILE A 203 15.16 21.86 -10.77
C ILE A 203 16.02 23.02 -11.28
N GLU A 204 16.56 23.80 -10.34
CA GLU A 204 17.35 24.99 -10.67
C GLU A 204 18.60 24.61 -11.48
N GLY A 205 18.71 25.17 -12.69
CA GLY A 205 19.87 25.01 -13.56
C GLY A 205 19.90 23.74 -14.42
N ILE A 206 18.81 22.97 -14.48
CA ILE A 206 18.66 21.86 -15.44
C ILE A 206 17.82 22.32 -16.62
N GLU A 207 18.35 22.12 -17.84
CA GLU A 207 17.60 22.39 -19.07
C GLU A 207 16.71 21.19 -19.42
N ALA A 208 15.60 21.45 -20.11
CA ALA A 208 14.66 20.41 -20.52
C ALA A 208 15.30 19.31 -21.40
N GLU A 209 16.30 19.66 -22.19
CA GLU A 209 17.02 18.73 -23.07
C GLU A 209 17.84 17.70 -22.26
N ASP A 210 18.38 18.09 -21.10
CA ASP A 210 19.15 17.21 -20.23
C ASP A 210 18.24 16.19 -19.51
N LEU A 211 16.96 16.52 -19.30
CA LEU A 211 15.98 15.63 -18.66
C LEU A 211 15.37 14.61 -19.63
N GLN A 212 15.45 14.84 -20.94
CA GLN A 212 14.80 13.98 -21.93
C GLN A 212 15.32 12.53 -21.83
N ASP A 213 16.64 12.36 -21.75
CA ASP A 213 17.27 11.03 -21.65
C ASP A 213 16.87 10.30 -20.35
N GLU A 214 16.78 11.02 -19.23
CA GLU A 214 16.38 10.45 -17.94
C GLU A 214 14.91 10.00 -17.94
N VAL A 215 14.01 10.84 -18.48
CA VAL A 215 12.59 10.52 -18.60
C VAL A 215 12.38 9.34 -19.55
N ASP A 216 13.12 9.29 -20.67
CA ASP A 216 13.03 8.17 -21.62
C ASP A 216 13.56 6.87 -21.01
N GLN A 217 14.68 6.92 -20.27
CA GLN A 217 15.20 5.75 -19.56
C GLN A 217 14.22 5.26 -18.48
N PHE A 218 13.58 6.18 -17.76
CA PHE A 218 12.54 5.86 -16.80
C PHE A 218 11.35 5.18 -17.49
N LEU A 219 10.80 5.79 -18.54
CA LEU A 219 9.66 5.27 -19.28
C LEU A 219 9.95 3.88 -19.84
N PHE A 220 11.15 3.68 -20.39
CA PHE A 220 11.60 2.38 -20.86
C PHE A 220 11.62 1.35 -19.73
N THR A 221 12.21 1.70 -18.58
CA THR A 221 12.27 0.80 -17.42
C THR A 221 10.87 0.47 -16.91
N ALA A 222 10.03 1.48 -16.71
CA ALA A 222 8.68 1.30 -16.21
C ALA A 222 7.80 0.51 -17.20
N TRP A 223 8.01 0.68 -18.50
CA TRP A 223 7.36 -0.10 -19.55
C TRP A 223 7.82 -1.57 -19.54
N MET A 224 9.13 -1.81 -19.47
CA MET A 224 9.72 -3.16 -19.40
C MET A 224 9.23 -3.94 -18.17
N HIS A 225 9.02 -3.24 -17.06
CA HIS A 225 8.44 -3.79 -15.84
C HIS A 225 6.91 -3.78 -15.81
N ASN A 226 6.26 -3.43 -16.93
CA ASN A 226 4.81 -3.52 -17.09
C ASN A 226 4.04 -2.63 -16.10
N LEU A 227 4.65 -1.52 -15.67
CA LEU A 227 4.13 -0.62 -14.63
C LEU A 227 3.22 0.46 -15.20
N LEU A 228 3.50 0.87 -16.43
CA LEU A 228 2.75 1.90 -17.14
C LEU A 228 1.73 1.28 -18.10
N GLU A 229 0.74 2.07 -18.43
CA GLU A 229 -0.12 1.87 -19.59
C GLU A 229 -0.29 3.19 -20.35
N GLU A 230 -0.33 3.08 -21.68
CA GLU A 230 -0.66 4.19 -22.56
C GLU A 230 -2.17 4.43 -22.50
N VAL A 231 -2.58 5.67 -22.23
CA VAL A 231 -3.99 6.04 -22.24
C VAL A 231 -4.30 6.65 -23.60
N LEU A 232 -5.14 5.96 -24.37
CA LEU A 232 -5.65 6.40 -25.66
C LEU A 232 -6.77 7.44 -25.52
#